data_AF-A5HEJ5-F1
#
_entry.id   AF-A5HEJ5-F1
#
_cell.length_a   1.000
_cell.length_b   1.000
_cell.length_c   1.000
_cell.angle_alpha   90.00
_cell.angle_beta   90.00
_cell.angle_gamma   90.00
#
_symmetry.space_group_name_H-M   'P 1'
#
loop_
_entity.id
_entity.type
_entity.pdbx_description
1 polymer ?
#
loop_
_entity_poly.entity_id
_entity_poly.type
_entity_poly.pdbx_seq_one_letter_code
_entity_poly.pdbx_strand_id
1 'polypeptide(L)'
;STRLILHAKAQNAVMDLVRELGTVEDLELQDVMKVGYGDIKCVESGGPEPGVGCAGRGVITAINFLEENGAYTDDLDFVFYDVLGDVVCGGFAMPIREGKAEEIYIVTSGEMMAMYAANNISKGILKYASSGKVRLAGLICNARKTDMEFELISELARRLGTQ
;
A
#
# COMPACT_ATOMS: atom_id res chain seq x y z
N SER A 1 5.56 0.08 -6.38
CA SER A 1 6.46 1.09 -7.00
C SER A 1 5.82 1.66 -8.27
N THR A 2 5.77 2.98 -8.36
CA THR A 2 5.21 3.82 -9.44
C THR A 2 6.04 3.87 -10.72
N ARG A 3 7.21 3.21 -10.72
CA ARG A 3 8.21 3.25 -11.78
C ARG A 3 7.67 3.00 -13.19
N LEU A 4 6.82 1.99 -13.35
CA LEU A 4 6.27 1.61 -14.65
C LEU A 4 5.24 2.62 -15.16
N ILE A 5 4.48 3.24 -14.25
CA ILE A 5 3.48 4.27 -14.58
C ILE A 5 4.17 5.56 -15.02
N LEU A 6 5.28 5.91 -14.37
CA LEU A 6 6.04 7.13 -14.66
C LEU A 6 7.07 6.98 -15.79
N HIS A 7 7.28 5.77 -16.31
CA HIS A 7 8.37 5.46 -17.26
C HIS A 7 9.76 5.95 -16.80
N ALA A 8 10.01 5.98 -15.48
CA ALA A 8 11.24 6.48 -14.87
C ALA A 8 12.03 5.36 -14.17
N LYS A 9 13.16 5.67 -13.53
CA LYS A 9 13.87 4.69 -12.67
C LYS A 9 13.34 4.70 -11.24
N ALA A 10 13.18 5.89 -10.67
CA ALA A 10 12.57 6.17 -9.37
C ALA A 10 12.18 7.65 -9.37
N GLN A 11 11.07 7.99 -8.74
CA GLN A 11 10.78 9.37 -8.38
C GLN A 11 11.32 9.65 -6.97
N ASN A 12 11.51 10.92 -6.64
CA ASN A 12 11.88 11.32 -5.29
C ASN A 12 10.73 11.00 -4.33
N ALA A 13 11.04 10.31 -3.24
CA ALA A 13 10.04 9.98 -2.24
C ALA A 13 9.86 11.12 -1.23
N VAL A 14 8.69 11.16 -0.58
CA VAL A 14 8.38 12.13 0.47
C VAL A 14 9.47 12.13 1.54
N MET A 15 9.81 10.97 2.10
CA MET A 15 10.83 10.87 3.14
C MET A 15 12.26 11.17 2.66
N ASP A 16 12.53 11.14 1.35
CA ASP A 16 13.84 11.52 0.81
C ASP A 16 13.96 13.05 0.83
N LEU A 17 12.96 13.74 0.30
CA LEU A 17 12.95 15.21 0.25
C LEU A 17 12.81 15.85 1.64
N VAL A 18 12.02 15.25 2.54
CA VAL A 18 11.96 15.71 3.95
C VAL A 18 13.33 15.65 4.62
N ARG A 19 14.18 14.67 4.28
CA ARG A 19 15.55 14.60 4.83
C ARG A 19 16.47 15.68 4.26
N GLU A 20 16.28 16.05 3.00
CA GLU A 20 17.05 17.11 2.34
C GLU A 20 16.63 18.50 2.81
N LEU A 21 15.33 18.74 2.97
CA LEU A 21 14.75 20.02 3.40
C LEU A 21 14.79 20.20 4.92
N GLY A 22 14.82 19.10 5.68
CA GLY A 22 14.90 19.07 7.14
C GLY A 22 13.54 18.94 7.83
N THR A 23 12.45 19.39 7.21
CA THR A 23 11.09 19.26 7.75
C THR A 23 10.05 19.05 6.66
N VAL A 24 8.85 18.56 7.04
CA VAL A 24 7.77 18.24 6.08
C VAL A 24 6.98 19.46 5.64
N GLU A 25 7.00 20.52 6.44
CA GLU A 25 6.31 21.79 6.19
C GLU A 25 6.94 22.60 5.04
N ASP A 26 8.21 22.33 4.73
CA ASP A 26 8.95 22.98 3.62
C ASP A 26 8.76 22.24 2.29
N LEU A 27 8.08 21.09 2.28
CA LEU A 27 7.84 20.27 1.10
C LEU A 27 6.56 20.73 0.38
N GLU A 28 6.60 20.85 -0.94
CA GLU A 28 5.41 21.14 -1.73
C GLU A 28 4.88 19.89 -2.44
N LEU A 29 3.56 19.79 -2.64
CA LEU A 29 2.94 18.63 -3.27
C LEU A 29 3.51 18.32 -4.65
N GLN A 30 3.85 19.36 -5.42
CA GLN A 30 4.43 19.25 -6.77
C GLN A 30 5.83 18.61 -6.81
N ASP A 31 6.55 18.63 -5.68
CA ASP A 31 7.88 18.03 -5.60
C ASP A 31 7.81 16.50 -5.65
N VAL A 32 6.79 15.94 -5.01
CA VAL A 32 6.61 14.49 -4.83
C VAL A 32 5.52 13.86 -5.69
N MET A 33 4.54 14.64 -6.14
CA MET A 33 3.44 14.13 -6.96
C MET A 33 3.74 14.31 -8.44
N LYS A 34 3.92 13.19 -9.14
CA LYS A 34 4.14 13.16 -10.59
C LYS A 34 2.96 12.52 -11.29
N VAL A 35 2.68 12.96 -12.52
CA VAL A 35 1.62 12.39 -13.36
C VAL A 35 2.26 11.49 -14.41
N GLY A 36 1.77 10.25 -14.51
CA GLY A 36 2.27 9.24 -15.43
C GLY A 36 1.25 8.81 -16.48
N TYR A 37 1.37 7.56 -16.94
CA TYR A 37 0.46 6.96 -17.91
C TYR A 37 -1.01 7.10 -17.48
N GLY A 38 -1.87 7.54 -18.40
CA GLY A 38 -3.31 7.66 -18.18
C GLY A 38 -3.70 8.67 -17.09
N ASP A 39 -2.91 9.73 -16.94
CA ASP A 39 -3.10 10.79 -15.95
C ASP A 39 -3.08 10.31 -14.48
N ILE A 40 -2.49 9.13 -14.23
CA ILE A 40 -2.36 8.58 -12.89
C ILE A 40 -1.37 9.44 -12.08
N LYS A 41 -1.86 10.06 -11.01
CA LYS A 41 -1.08 10.79 -10.02
C LYS A 41 -0.33 9.78 -9.13
N CYS A 42 0.99 9.91 -9.05
CA CYS A 42 1.88 8.97 -8.38
C CYS A 42 2.70 9.68 -7.31
N VAL A 43 2.79 9.07 -6.12
CA VAL A 43 3.64 9.53 -5.00
C VAL A 43 4.30 8.29 -4.38
N GLU A 44 5.55 8.41 -3.96
CA GLU A 44 6.23 7.39 -3.16
C GLU A 44 6.43 7.92 -1.74
N SER A 45 5.97 7.19 -0.72
CA SER A 45 6.24 7.54 0.68
C SER A 45 7.74 7.57 0.96
N GLY A 46 8.45 6.56 0.47
CA GLY A 46 9.82 6.30 0.89
C GLY A 46 9.87 5.72 2.31
N GLY A 47 11.08 5.45 2.76
CA GLY A 47 11.33 4.82 4.05
C GLY A 47 12.53 5.44 4.75
N PRO A 48 12.73 5.13 6.03
CA PRO A 48 13.92 5.52 6.75
C PRO A 48 15.15 4.81 6.17
N GLU A 49 16.34 5.30 6.53
CA GLU A 49 17.57 4.59 6.24
C GLU A 49 17.53 3.16 6.82
N PRO A 50 18.04 2.16 6.08
CA PRO A 50 18.08 0.78 6.53
C PRO A 50 18.72 0.66 7.92
N GLY A 51 17.97 0.11 8.87
CA GLY A 51 18.43 -0.12 10.25
C GLY A 51 18.25 1.05 11.23
N VAL A 52 17.78 2.22 10.78
CA VAL A 52 17.70 3.44 11.63
C VAL A 52 16.28 3.78 12.06
N GLY A 53 15.27 3.54 11.22
CA GLY A 53 13.89 3.98 11.48
C GLY A 53 12.82 2.92 11.32
N CYS A 54 11.57 3.38 11.39
CA CYS A 54 10.39 2.56 11.15
C CYS A 54 9.75 2.95 9.82
N ALA A 55 9.74 2.05 8.84
CA ALA A 55 9.08 2.27 7.54
C ALA A 55 7.61 2.67 7.69
N GLY A 56 6.93 2.10 8.68
CA GLY A 56 5.55 2.45 9.01
C GLY A 56 5.36 3.91 9.45
N ARG A 57 6.38 4.57 10.03
CA ARG A 57 6.28 6.03 10.32
C ARG A 57 6.35 6.86 9.05
N GLY A 58 7.17 6.46 8.07
CA GLY A 58 7.23 7.12 6.77
C GLY A 58 5.89 7.12 6.05
N VAL A 59 5.19 5.98 6.08
CA VAL A 59 3.84 5.84 5.50
C VAL A 59 2.85 6.82 6.15
N ILE A 60 2.85 6.92 7.48
CA ILE A 60 1.98 7.85 8.22
C ILE A 60 2.29 9.30 7.82
N THR A 61 3.56 9.69 7.85
CA THR A 61 3.99 11.05 7.48
C THR A 61 3.59 11.40 6.05
N ALA A 62 3.81 10.49 5.09
CA ALA A 62 3.46 10.72 3.70
C ALA A 62 1.94 10.86 3.49
N ILE A 63 1.12 10.02 4.12
CA ILE A 63 -0.34 10.10 4.00
C ILE A 63 -0.87 11.41 4.59
N ASN A 64 -0.40 11.80 5.77
CA ASN A 64 -0.81 13.05 6.41
C ASN A 64 -0.40 14.26 5.56
N PHE A 65 0.83 14.27 5.06
CA PHE A 65 1.31 15.31 4.15
C PHE A 65 0.40 15.47 2.91
N LEU A 66 0.03 14.35 2.28
CA LEU A 66 -0.85 14.35 1.10
C LEU A 66 -2.25 14.86 1.44
N GLU A 67 -2.77 14.53 2.62
CA GLU A 67 -4.07 15.02 3.09
C GLU A 67 -4.05 16.53 3.35
N GLU A 68 -3.04 17.00 4.09
CA GLU A 68 -2.89 18.42 4.47
C GLU A 68 -2.63 19.32 3.25
N ASN A 69 -1.98 18.79 2.21
CA ASN A 69 -1.66 19.53 0.98
C ASN A 69 -2.70 19.33 -0.15
N GLY A 70 -3.86 18.73 0.15
CA GLY A 70 -4.97 18.65 -0.79
C GLY A 70 -4.76 17.72 -1.98
N ALA A 71 -3.99 16.64 -1.82
CA ALA A 71 -3.77 15.66 -2.88
C ALA A 71 -5.03 14.83 -3.21
N TYR A 72 -5.92 14.65 -2.22
CA TYR A 72 -7.18 13.90 -2.37
C TYR A 72 -8.28 14.82 -2.88
N THR A 73 -8.30 15.06 -4.18
CA THR A 73 -9.24 15.96 -4.85
C THR A 73 -10.56 15.25 -5.20
N ASP A 74 -11.66 16.01 -5.31
CA ASP A 74 -13.01 15.46 -5.58
C ASP A 74 -13.15 14.77 -6.94
N ASP A 75 -12.23 15.02 -7.88
CA ASP A 75 -12.15 14.39 -9.20
C ASP A 75 -11.45 13.01 -9.18
N LEU A 76 -10.93 12.55 -8.03
CA LEU A 76 -10.34 11.22 -7.92
C LEU A 76 -11.41 10.14 -7.75
N ASP A 77 -11.49 9.24 -8.73
CA ASP A 77 -12.34 8.06 -8.63
C ASP A 77 -11.77 7.00 -7.67
N PHE A 78 -10.44 6.84 -7.65
CA PHE A 78 -9.75 5.81 -6.88
C PHE A 78 -8.42 6.30 -6.31
N VAL A 79 -8.08 5.80 -5.11
CA VAL A 79 -6.76 5.95 -4.48
C VAL A 79 -6.24 4.57 -4.13
N PHE A 80 -5.10 4.19 -4.70
CA PHE A 80 -4.45 2.91 -4.42
C PHE A 80 -3.25 3.09 -3.50
N TYR A 81 -3.23 2.35 -2.39
CA TYR A 81 -2.08 2.26 -1.49
C TYR A 81 -1.33 0.94 -1.75
N ASP A 82 -0.15 1.03 -2.36
CA ASP A 82 0.75 -0.13 -2.56
C ASP A 82 1.59 -0.34 -1.29
N VAL A 83 1.13 -1.24 -0.41
CA VAL A 83 1.68 -1.45 0.94
C VAL A 83 2.45 -2.76 1.03
N LEU A 84 3.60 -2.73 1.72
CA LEU A 84 4.42 -3.91 1.98
C LEU A 84 3.66 -4.99 2.80
N GLY A 85 3.60 -6.22 2.27
CA GLY A 85 2.87 -7.33 2.88
C GLY A 85 3.68 -8.24 3.83
N ASP A 86 5.01 -8.15 3.80
CA ASP A 86 5.89 -9.07 4.57
C ASP A 86 5.81 -8.84 6.08
N VAL A 87 5.52 -7.59 6.48
CA VAL A 87 5.49 -7.17 7.89
C VAL A 87 4.17 -6.48 8.17
N VAL A 88 3.32 -7.11 8.99
CA VAL A 88 2.03 -6.55 9.39
C VAL A 88 2.18 -5.79 10.73
N CYS A 89 2.97 -4.72 10.73
CA CYS A 89 3.16 -3.87 11.91
C CYS A 89 2.16 -2.71 11.96
N GLY A 90 2.07 -2.03 13.11
CA GLY A 90 1.08 -0.97 13.33
C GLY A 90 1.15 0.21 12.34
N GLY A 91 2.32 0.51 11.77
CA GLY A 91 2.46 1.60 10.80
C GLY A 91 2.01 1.19 9.38
N PHE A 92 2.31 -0.02 8.92
CA PHE A 92 1.78 -0.54 7.64
C PHE A 92 0.28 -0.80 7.70
N ALA A 93 -0.26 -1.04 8.90
CA ALA A 93 -1.69 -1.13 9.12
C ALA A 93 -2.39 0.24 9.19
N MET A 94 -1.69 1.39 9.11
CA MET A 94 -2.32 2.71 9.27
C MET A 94 -3.42 2.98 8.23
N PRO A 95 -3.23 2.72 6.91
CA PRO A 95 -4.29 2.95 5.93
C PRO A 95 -5.59 2.19 6.28
N ILE A 96 -5.47 0.98 6.83
CA ILE A 96 -6.58 0.15 7.29
C ILE A 96 -7.16 0.68 8.61
N ARG A 97 -6.29 0.97 9.58
CA ARG A 97 -6.66 1.37 10.93
C ARG A 97 -7.41 2.71 10.97
N GLU A 98 -6.99 3.65 10.13
CA GLU A 98 -7.55 5.01 10.07
C GLU A 98 -8.60 5.16 8.98
N GLY A 99 -9.00 4.04 8.35
CA GLY A 99 -10.07 4.01 7.35
C GLY A 99 -9.76 4.77 6.06
N LYS A 100 -8.47 4.97 5.75
CA LYS A 100 -8.03 5.57 4.48
C LYS A 100 -8.22 4.61 3.30
N ALA A 101 -8.16 3.31 3.56
CA ALA A 101 -8.46 2.26 2.58
C ALA A 101 -9.60 1.37 3.09
N GLU A 102 -10.73 1.37 2.38
CA GLU A 102 -11.89 0.54 2.73
C GLU A 102 -11.88 -0.84 2.06
N GLU A 103 -11.32 -0.94 0.85
CA GLU A 103 -11.27 -2.18 0.07
C GLU A 103 -9.82 -2.68 -0.04
N ILE A 104 -9.55 -3.85 0.51
CA ILE A 104 -8.22 -4.45 0.51
C ILE A 104 -8.17 -5.63 -0.45
N TYR A 105 -7.23 -5.57 -1.38
CA TYR A 105 -6.88 -6.68 -2.27
C TYR A 105 -5.50 -7.20 -1.91
N ILE A 106 -5.35 -8.53 -1.78
CA ILE A 106 -4.06 -9.14 -1.46
C ILE A 106 -3.52 -9.84 -2.69
N VAL A 107 -2.36 -9.39 -3.17
CA VAL A 107 -1.61 -10.11 -4.21
C VAL A 107 -0.91 -11.30 -3.58
N THR A 108 -1.10 -12.51 -4.14
CA THR A 108 -0.53 -13.76 -3.64
C THR A 108 -0.16 -14.69 -4.80
N SER A 109 0.41 -15.86 -4.50
CA SER A 109 0.77 -16.92 -5.45
C SER A 109 0.60 -18.28 -4.80
N GLY A 110 0.70 -19.36 -5.58
CA GLY A 110 0.66 -20.74 -5.07
C GLY A 110 1.82 -21.12 -4.13
N GLU A 111 2.76 -20.21 -3.90
CA GLU A 111 3.88 -20.41 -2.98
C GLU A 111 3.41 -20.32 -1.52
N MET A 112 3.87 -21.27 -0.69
CA MET A 112 3.50 -21.36 0.72
C MET A 112 3.66 -20.04 1.49
N MET A 113 4.76 -19.32 1.25
CA MET A 113 5.03 -18.05 1.94
C MET A 113 4.09 -16.94 1.52
N ALA A 114 3.67 -16.90 0.25
CA ALA A 114 2.71 -15.91 -0.24
C ALA A 114 1.32 -16.14 0.35
N MET A 115 0.88 -17.39 0.44
CA MET A 115 -0.38 -17.75 1.11
C MET A 115 -0.32 -17.49 2.62
N TYR A 116 0.82 -17.77 3.26
CA TYR A 116 1.04 -17.48 4.68
C TYR A 116 0.96 -15.98 4.98
N ALA A 117 1.61 -15.14 4.16
CA ALA A 117 1.52 -13.68 4.27
C ALA A 117 0.08 -13.21 4.07
N ALA A 118 -0.61 -13.69 3.04
CA ALA A 118 -2.01 -13.35 2.77
C ALA A 118 -2.93 -13.66 3.97
N ASN A 119 -2.74 -14.82 4.59
CA ASN A 119 -3.49 -15.20 5.80
C ASN A 119 -3.18 -14.28 6.99
N ASN A 120 -1.93 -13.88 7.19
CA ASN A 120 -1.57 -12.97 8.28
C ASN A 120 -2.08 -11.54 8.06
N ILE A 121 -2.04 -11.03 6.82
CA ILE A 121 -2.66 -9.75 6.45
C ILE A 121 -4.17 -9.83 6.71
N SER A 122 -4.83 -10.92 6.33
CA SER A 122 -6.27 -11.14 6.55
C SER A 122 -6.65 -11.08 8.04
N LYS A 123 -5.83 -11.65 8.94
CA LYS A 123 -6.02 -11.51 10.40
C LYS A 123 -5.89 -10.05 10.86
N GLY A 124 -4.94 -9.31 10.28
CA GLY A 124 -4.78 -7.88 10.52
C GLY A 124 -6.03 -7.09 10.11
N ILE A 125 -6.58 -7.37 8.93
CA ILE A 125 -7.81 -6.76 8.43
C ILE A 125 -8.98 -7.09 9.38
N LEU A 126 -9.16 -8.35 9.76
CA LEU A 126 -10.24 -8.78 10.65
C LEU A 126 -10.26 -8.01 11.99
N LYS A 127 -9.08 -7.68 12.52
CA LYS A 127 -8.95 -6.88 13.75
C LYS A 127 -9.59 -5.50 13.62
N TYR A 128 -9.49 -4.86 12.46
CA TYR A 128 -10.00 -3.51 12.21
C TYR A 128 -11.37 -3.50 11.51
N ALA A 129 -11.75 -4.61 10.86
CA ALA A 129 -13.05 -4.78 10.22
C ALA A 129 -14.22 -4.72 11.22
N SER A 130 -13.97 -5.07 12.50
CA SER A 130 -14.98 -5.04 13.56
C SER A 130 -15.33 -3.62 14.03
N SER A 131 -14.39 -2.67 13.95
CA SER A 131 -14.57 -1.28 14.38
C SER A 131 -14.68 -0.28 13.23
N GLY A 132 -14.37 -0.70 12.00
CA GLY A 132 -14.31 0.16 10.82
C GLY A 132 -15.02 -0.42 9.60
N LYS A 133 -14.93 0.32 8.49
CA LYS A 133 -15.53 -0.06 7.20
C LYS A 133 -14.65 -0.99 6.37
N VAL A 134 -13.40 -1.20 6.77
CA VAL A 134 -12.42 -1.93 5.96
C VAL A 134 -12.81 -3.40 5.77
N ARG A 135 -12.73 -3.90 4.55
CA ARG A 135 -13.03 -5.29 4.18
C ARG A 135 -11.93 -5.88 3.28
N LEU A 136 -11.76 -7.19 3.38
CA LEU A 136 -10.99 -7.97 2.41
C LEU A 136 -11.87 -8.21 1.18
N ALA A 137 -11.56 -7.52 0.08
CA ALA A 137 -12.35 -7.54 -1.14
C ALA A 137 -12.05 -8.76 -2.01
N GLY A 138 -10.79 -9.21 -2.05
CA GLY A 138 -10.40 -10.40 -2.81
C GLY A 138 -8.92 -10.73 -2.78
N LEU A 139 -8.58 -11.88 -3.34
CA LEU A 139 -7.19 -12.28 -3.62
C LEU A 139 -6.87 -12.09 -5.11
N ILE A 140 -5.68 -11.59 -5.40
CA ILE A 140 -5.15 -11.47 -6.76
C ILE A 140 -4.01 -12.47 -6.92
N CYS A 141 -4.24 -13.53 -7.70
CA CYS A 141 -3.22 -14.54 -7.97
C CYS A 141 -2.21 -14.04 -9.01
N ASN A 142 -1.00 -13.71 -8.58
CA ASN A 142 0.13 -13.42 -9.45
C ASN A 142 0.87 -14.72 -9.76
N ALA A 143 0.45 -15.38 -10.85
CA ALA A 143 0.85 -16.75 -11.18
C ALA A 143 2.38 -16.95 -11.23
N ARG A 144 2.86 -17.95 -10.51
CA ARG A 144 4.25 -18.42 -10.47
C ARG A 144 4.48 -19.70 -11.26
N LYS A 145 3.43 -20.22 -11.91
CA LYS A 145 3.45 -21.47 -12.70
C LYS A 145 3.70 -22.69 -11.83
N THR A 146 3.10 -22.71 -10.64
CA THR A 146 3.04 -23.92 -9.81
C THR A 146 1.85 -24.78 -10.23
N ASP A 147 1.93 -26.09 -10.02
CA ASP A 147 0.83 -26.99 -10.35
C ASP A 147 -0.44 -26.65 -9.55
N MET A 148 -1.60 -26.65 -10.22
CA MET A 148 -2.91 -26.34 -9.63
C MET A 148 -2.99 -25.00 -8.88
N GLU A 149 -2.22 -24.00 -9.30
CA GLU A 149 -2.12 -22.70 -8.62
C GLU A 149 -3.47 -21.99 -8.52
N PHE A 150 -4.28 -22.05 -9.58
CA PHE A 150 -5.59 -21.42 -9.61
C PHE A 150 -6.55 -22.04 -8.60
N GLU A 151 -6.62 -23.38 -8.56
CA GLU A 151 -7.46 -24.13 -7.64
C GLU A 151 -7.05 -23.89 -6.18
N LEU A 152 -5.74 -23.82 -5.93
CA LEU A 152 -5.18 -23.59 -4.61
C LEU A 152 -5.55 -22.20 -4.07
N ILE A 153 -5.39 -21.14 -4.88
CA ILE A 153 -5.73 -19.78 -4.47
C ILE A 153 -7.25 -19.57 -4.38
N SER A 154 -8.02 -20.22 -5.25
CA SER A 154 -9.49 -20.20 -5.15
C SER A 154 -9.98 -20.83 -3.85
N GLU A 155 -9.39 -21.96 -3.42
CA GLU A 155 -9.72 -22.59 -2.14
C GLU A 155 -9.26 -21.72 -0.95
N LEU A 156 -8.12 -21.04 -1.05
CA LEU A 156 -7.68 -20.08 -0.03
C LEU A 156 -8.67 -18.92 0.11
N ALA A 157 -9.07 -18.29 -0.99
CA ALA A 157 -10.06 -17.21 -1.00
C ALA A 157 -11.37 -17.66 -0.35
N ARG A 158 -11.87 -18.84 -0.75
CA ARG A 158 -13.08 -19.44 -0.17
C ARG A 158 -12.97 -19.64 1.34
N ARG A 159 -11.82 -20.12 1.84
CA ARG A 159 -11.58 -20.31 3.28
C ARG A 159 -11.45 -19.01 4.07
N LEU A 160 -10.96 -17.96 3.43
CA LEU A 160 -10.90 -16.61 4.00
C LEU A 160 -12.25 -15.86 3.90
N GLY A 161 -13.24 -16.42 3.21
CA GLY A 161 -14.54 -15.80 3.03
C GLY A 161 -14.52 -14.64 2.04
N THR A 162 -13.62 -14.69 1.05
CA THR A 162 -13.45 -13.65 0.03
C THR A 162 -13.49 -14.26 -1.38
N GLN A 163 -13.37 -13.43 -2.42
CA GLN A 163 -13.40 -13.82 -3.84
C GLN A 163 -12.00 -13.91 -4.44
#